data_AF-A0A2N3BXB8-F1
#
_entry.id   AF-A0A2N3BXB8-F1
#
_cell.length_a   1.000
_cell.length_b   1.000
_cell.length_c   1.000
_cell.angle_alpha   90.00
_cell.angle_beta   90.00
_cell.angle_gamma   90.00
#
_symmetry.space_group_name_H-M   'P 1'
#
loop_
_entity.id
_entity.type
_entity.pdbx_description
1 polymer ?
#
loop_
_entity_poly.entity_id
_entity_poly.type
_entity_poly.pdbx_seq_one_letter_code
_entity_poly.pdbx_strand_id
1 'polypeptide(L)' 'MNERYYDIIVSPVITEKATMASEANQVIFKVASDATKPQVKEA' A
#
# COMPACT_ATOMS: atom_id res chain seq x y z
N MET A 1 1.92 13.34 15.34
CA MET A 1 2.54 12.25 14.56
C MET A 1 2.25 10.96 15.30
N ASN A 2 1.21 10.23 14.89
CA ASN A 2 0.85 8.97 15.53
C ASN A 2 1.65 7.87 14.82
N GLU A 3 2.47 7.14 15.56
CA GLU A 3 3.54 6.26 15.06
C GLU A 3 3.05 5.07 14.21
N ARG A 4 1.73 4.84 14.16
CA ARG A 4 1.08 3.69 13.49
C ARG A 4 0.94 3.79 11.98
N TYR A 5 1.19 4.94 11.35
CA TYR A 5 1.08 5.04 9.89
C TYR A 5 2.22 4.31 9.17
N TYR A 6 3.42 4.32 9.76
CA TYR A 6 4.59 3.62 9.21
C TYR A 6 4.45 2.09 9.28
N ASP A 7 3.53 1.58 10.11
CA ASP A 7 3.26 0.15 10.22
C ASP A 7 2.23 -0.36 9.19
N ILE A 8 1.48 0.54 8.52
CA ILE A 8 0.40 0.15 7.61
C ILE A 8 0.93 -0.27 6.23
N ILE A 9 1.82 0.53 5.62
CA ILE A 9 2.43 0.23 4.31
C ILE A 9 3.76 -0.50 4.56
N VAL A 10 3.80 -1.80 4.25
CA VAL A 10 4.98 -2.66 4.54
C VAL A 10 6.02 -2.57 3.42
N SER A 11 5.60 -2.75 2.17
CA SER A 11 6.51 -2.70 1.01
C SER A 11 5.73 -2.56 -0.31
N PRO A 12 6.30 -1.96 -1.36
CA PRO A 12 5.71 -2.03 -2.70
C PRO A 12 5.75 -3.47 -3.23
N VAL A 13 4.77 -3.85 -4.04
CA VAL A 13 4.77 -5.14 -4.76
C VAL A 13 5.42 -4.93 -6.12
N ILE A 14 6.54 -5.61 -6.37
CA ILE A 14 7.28 -5.51 -7.63
C ILE A 14 7.04 -6.78 -8.45
N THR A 15 6.15 -6.68 -9.43
CA THR A 15 5.81 -7.76 -10.38
C THR A 15 5.37 -7.11 -11.69
N GLU A 16 5.36 -7.88 -12.79
CA GLU A 16 4.86 -7.40 -14.08
C GLU A 16 3.44 -6.83 -13.98
N LYS A 17 2.56 -7.49 -13.20
CA LYS A 17 1.20 -7.02 -12.94
C LYS A 17 1.18 -5.65 -12.24
N ALA A 18 2.05 -5.44 -11.26
CA ALA A 18 2.14 -4.16 -10.56
C ALA A 18 2.69 -3.04 -11.46
N THR A 19 3.64 -3.37 -12.34
CA THR A 19 4.14 -2.45 -13.36
C THR A 19 3.03 -2.07 -14.34
N MET A 20 2.27 -3.05 -14.85
CA MET A 20 1.12 -2.78 -15.74
C MET A 20 0.05 -1.91 -15.06
N ALA A 21 -0.25 -2.15 -13.78
CA ALA A 21 -1.21 -1.34 -13.03
C ALA A 21 -0.75 0.13 -12.89
N SER A 22 0.57 0.35 -12.83
CA SER A 22 1.16 1.70 -12.72
C SER A 22 0.86 2.56 -13.95
N GLU A 23 0.72 1.95 -15.15
CA GLU A 23 0.30 2.67 -16.37
C GLU A 23 -1.10 3.28 -16.24
N ALA A 24 -1.95 2.69 -15.38
CA ALA A 24 -3.28 3.19 -15.06
C ALA A 24 -3.29 4.08 -13.78
N ASN A 25 -2.14 4.61 -13.36
CA ASN A 25 -1.97 5.35 -12.10
C ASN A 25 -2.39 4.54 -10.85
N GLN A 26 -2.29 3.21 -10.91
CA GLN A 26 -2.55 2.34 -9.76
C GLN A 26 -1.25 1.80 -9.18
N VAL A 27 -1.12 1.88 -7.85
CA VAL A 27 0.05 1.39 -7.10
C VAL A 27 -0.36 0.25 -6.19
N ILE A 28 0.48 -0.78 -6.08
CA ILE A 28 0.20 -1.98 -5.30
C ILE A 28 1.21 -2.09 -4.16
N PHE A 29 0.69 -2.15 -2.94
CA PHE A 29 1.49 -2.32 -1.73
C PHE A 29 1.07 -3.58 -0.97
N LYS A 30 2.04 -4.20 -0.30
CA LYS A 30 1.79 -5.10 0.80
C LYS A 30 1.50 -4.25 2.03
N VAL A 31 0.39 -4.52 2.69
CA VAL A 31 -0.04 -3.80 3.90
C VAL A 31 -0.08 -4.74 5.10
N ALA A 32 -0.13 -4.17 6.30
CA ALA A 32 -0.36 -4.94 7.52
C ALA A 32 -1.68 -5.72 7.44
N SER A 33 -1.70 -6.95 7.96
CA SER A 33 -2.82 -7.88 7.79
C SER A 33 -4.11 -7.43 8.49
N ASP A 34 -3.98 -6.61 9.52
CA ASP A 34 -5.05 -6.02 10.31
C ASP A 34 -5.44 -4.60 9.85
N ALA A 35 -4.80 -4.07 8.81
CA ALA A 35 -5.10 -2.76 8.26
C ALA A 35 -6.46 -2.72 7.56
N THR A 36 -7.24 -1.68 7.85
CA THR A 36 -8.54 -1.41 7.20
C THR A 36 -8.38 -0.47 6.01
N LYS A 37 -9.33 -0.49 5.08
CA LYS A 37 -9.30 0.39 3.88
C LYS A 37 -9.22 1.89 4.21
N PRO A 38 -9.95 2.43 5.22
CA PRO A 38 -9.77 3.82 5.61
C PRO A 38 -8.35 4.11 6.10
N GLN A 39 -7.75 3.21 6.90
CA GLN A 39 -6.38 3.39 7.39
C GLN A 39 -5.34 3.39 6.26
N VAL A 40 -5.49 2.52 5.27
CA VAL A 40 -4.60 2.47 4.08
C VAL A 40 -4.73 3.73 3.22
N LYS A 41 -5.88 4.42 3.25
CA LYS A 41 -6.09 5.66 2.49
C LYS A 41 -5.45 6.87 3.17
N GLU A 42 -5.42 6.89 4.50
CA GLU A 42 -4.88 8.00 5.30
C GLU A 42 -3.36 7.88 5.54
N ALA A 43 -2.78 6.70 5.30
CA ALA A 43 -1.33 6.45 5.36
C ALA A 43 -0.62 6.93 4.07
#